data_AF-A0A4R0NG76-F1
#
_entry.id   AF-A0A4R0NG76-F1
#
_cell.length_a   1.000
_cell.length_b   1.000
_cell.length_c   1.000
_cell.angle_alpha   90.00
_cell.angle_beta   90.00
_cell.angle_gamma   90.00
#
_symmetry.space_group_name_H-M   'P 1'
#
loop_
_entity.id
_entity.type
_entity.pdbx_description
1 polymer ?
#
loop_
_entity_poly.entity_id
_entity_poly.type
_entity_poly.pdbx_seq_one_letter_code
_entity_poly.pdbx_strand_id
1 'polypeptide(L)'
;MARNKPRKQSNKKTPTKLVDIELDFVKDAIPQKKDVGLEVVNPEMMSGTKVSVPSARLTEEKKFDHNAGFYIEIHRGNIFHYFSSALVAPSKYFERRAFEDVQSRYNDFLILANGTSVALDENVVLLEIELLAEEMNALEVVGSIAYLSSALPITRVKKIVAINEKVKKSIISDALLFNGGFIPEKLFSITSVEKSYDLKFIQAPQKVIEDISVKIKHFNHVLGLFAFLRSYTLLVADKTSTYKTLPDHFFYAMQALDSNFGSQIVPKTLIHEFYSFLFNENTPSDKQLLKWIFDRIKADDNFHDDDVKEFQKVFSSLKDENMQAEQVKTIFSSLRQSLERKSILSTIELSKSKSALPLYTFAFLRNYANLSSIEVARRDIPNVYSSLYGEYAFSLLGYFYGYASLKNNDERLLLANPAIAYFKLAEKKPAIKFQLESAFDHAIINQVYHKVFGGQVPEIENVDGKLLSDSHQTLPGDAFEIAMQSFGLIDIDYKRILVKPILRPEPQVDKASLPDLTTELSRTPERISYHSELAVLCRRLGMKAVIVNDPMTNLLQMNLTEIMQSSFYQKSELLSRLKDKRSGVSEQEVRLRLQLAIIVGEL
;
A
#
# COMPACT_ATOMS: atom_id res chain seq x y z
N MET A 1 -0.61 -43.28 -75.09
CA MET A 1 -0.92 -42.37 -73.96
C MET A 1 -1.25 -43.21 -72.74
N ALA A 2 -0.24 -43.53 -71.92
CA ALA A 2 -0.35 -44.11 -70.58
C ALA A 2 0.96 -43.77 -69.88
N ARG A 3 0.91 -42.99 -68.79
CA ARG A 3 2.11 -42.44 -68.12
C ARG A 3 2.56 -43.35 -66.98
N ASN A 4 3.85 -43.67 -67.06
CA ASN A 4 4.65 -44.50 -66.18
C ASN A 4 4.83 -43.93 -64.76
N LYS A 5 4.93 -44.86 -63.79
CA LYS A 5 5.61 -44.64 -62.50
C LYS A 5 7.10 -44.29 -62.72
N PRO A 6 7.76 -43.63 -61.75
CA PRO A 6 8.76 -44.40 -61.00
C PRO A 6 8.98 -44.02 -59.50
N ARG A 7 9.44 -45.05 -58.78
CA ARG A 7 10.43 -45.16 -57.69
C ARG A 7 10.46 -44.18 -56.49
N LYS A 8 10.36 -44.83 -55.31
CA LYS A 8 10.92 -44.43 -54.01
C LYS A 8 12.45 -44.36 -54.04
N GLN A 9 13.02 -43.34 -53.41
CA GLN A 9 14.31 -43.42 -52.72
C GLN A 9 14.28 -42.55 -51.45
N SER A 10 14.85 -43.12 -50.40
CA SER A 10 15.04 -42.60 -49.05
C SER A 10 16.01 -41.43 -48.99
N ASN A 11 15.77 -40.47 -48.08
CA ASN A 11 16.87 -39.77 -47.45
C ASN A 11 16.59 -39.46 -45.98
N LYS A 12 17.59 -39.82 -45.16
CA LYS A 12 17.71 -39.65 -43.72
C LYS A 12 17.73 -38.16 -43.37
N LYS A 13 17.05 -37.77 -42.28
CA LYS A 13 17.44 -36.60 -41.47
C LYS A 13 17.38 -36.96 -39.98
N THR A 14 18.43 -36.49 -39.34
CA THR A 14 19.01 -36.75 -38.01
C THR A 14 18.14 -36.20 -36.87
N PRO A 15 18.13 -36.84 -35.69
CA PRO A 15 17.51 -36.29 -34.49
C PRO A 15 18.47 -35.31 -33.79
N THR A 16 17.99 -34.09 -33.54
CA THR A 16 18.69 -33.07 -32.76
C THR A 16 18.65 -33.47 -31.28
N LYS A 17 19.83 -33.74 -30.70
CA LYS A 17 20.02 -33.93 -29.26
C LYS A 17 19.80 -32.59 -28.53
N LEU A 18 18.89 -32.58 -27.57
CA LEU A 18 18.84 -31.56 -26.53
C LEU A 18 20.01 -31.85 -25.56
N VAL A 19 20.83 -30.83 -25.36
CA VAL A 19 21.93 -30.82 -24.39
C VAL A 19 21.36 -30.22 -23.11
N ASP A 20 21.25 -31.05 -22.08
CA ASP A 20 21.04 -30.60 -20.70
C ASP A 20 22.32 -29.90 -20.24
N ILE A 21 22.19 -28.62 -19.89
CA ILE A 21 23.24 -27.84 -19.24
C ILE A 21 22.96 -27.94 -17.74
N GLU A 22 23.60 -28.91 -17.08
CA GLU A 22 23.80 -28.90 -15.63
C GLU A 22 24.85 -27.83 -15.29
N LEU A 23 24.45 -26.85 -14.47
CA LEU A 23 25.36 -25.87 -13.88
C LEU A 23 25.77 -26.37 -12.49
N ASP A 24 26.94 -27.01 -12.45
CA ASP A 24 27.70 -27.27 -11.23
C ASP A 24 28.31 -25.96 -10.70
N PHE A 25 27.94 -25.54 -9.48
CA PHE A 25 28.81 -24.73 -8.64
C PHE A 25 28.64 -25.09 -7.14
N VAL A 26 29.74 -25.64 -6.62
CA VAL A 26 30.28 -25.58 -5.24
C VAL A 26 29.43 -26.19 -4.10
N LYS A 27 29.64 -27.49 -3.88
CA LYS A 27 29.56 -28.12 -2.56
C LYS A 27 30.98 -28.22 -2.00
N ASP A 28 31.33 -27.38 -1.04
CA ASP A 28 32.44 -27.65 -0.11
C ASP A 28 32.21 -26.91 1.21
N ALA A 29 32.62 -27.57 2.30
CA ALA A 29 32.56 -27.19 3.72
C ALA A 29 31.31 -27.59 4.53
N ILE A 30 31.16 -28.90 4.78
CA ILE A 30 30.53 -29.43 6.00
C ILE A 30 31.63 -30.12 6.81
N PRO A 31 31.98 -29.66 8.03
CA PRO A 31 32.91 -30.39 8.90
C PRO A 31 32.24 -31.66 9.43
N GLN A 32 32.91 -32.79 9.20
CA GLN A 32 32.50 -34.10 9.69
C GLN A 32 32.47 -34.14 11.23
N LYS A 33 31.34 -34.58 11.78
CA LYS A 33 31.24 -35.05 13.18
C LYS A 33 32.14 -36.26 13.35
N LYS A 34 33.17 -36.13 14.20
CA LYS A 34 33.89 -37.28 14.75
C LYS A 34 33.02 -37.90 15.85
N ASP A 35 32.68 -39.16 15.65
CA ASP A 35 32.23 -40.07 16.70
C ASP A 35 33.33 -40.20 17.76
N VAL A 36 33.00 -39.82 18.99
CA VAL A 36 33.80 -40.15 20.17
C VAL A 36 32.93 -41.07 21.01
N GLY A 37 33.43 -42.30 21.19
CA GLY A 37 32.80 -43.36 21.94
C GLY A 37 32.54 -42.97 23.39
N LEU A 38 31.37 -43.36 23.87
CA LEU A 38 31.00 -43.34 25.28
C LEU A 38 31.70 -44.51 25.99
N GLU A 39 32.79 -44.22 26.70
CA GLU A 39 33.25 -45.08 27.79
C GLU A 39 32.36 -44.85 29.02
N VAL A 40 31.74 -45.92 29.48
CA VAL A 40 30.99 -46.00 30.73
C VAL A 40 32.00 -46.01 31.88
N VAL A 41 32.02 -44.95 32.67
CA VAL A 41 32.77 -44.90 33.94
C VAL A 41 31.81 -44.54 35.06
N ASN A 42 31.64 -45.47 36.00
CA ASN A 42 30.97 -45.30 37.29
C ASN A 42 31.64 -44.18 38.11
N PRO A 43 30.86 -43.43 38.92
CA PRO A 43 31.43 -42.76 40.07
C PRO A 43 30.85 -43.28 41.39
N GLU A 44 31.68 -44.02 42.13
CA GLU A 44 31.57 -44.10 43.58
C GLU A 44 32.08 -42.80 44.24
N MET A 45 31.39 -42.42 45.31
CA MET A 45 31.83 -41.68 46.50
C MET A 45 32.99 -40.68 46.36
N MET A 46 32.68 -39.38 46.48
CA MET A 46 33.51 -38.43 47.23
C MET A 46 32.61 -37.37 47.88
N SER A 47 32.77 -37.28 49.20
CA SER A 47 32.17 -36.31 50.09
C SER A 47 32.86 -34.95 50.02
N GLY A 48 32.11 -33.89 50.31
CA GLY A 48 32.64 -32.63 50.85
C GLY A 48 33.29 -31.67 49.86
N THR A 49 32.62 -30.56 49.56
CA THR A 49 32.99 -29.20 50.03
C THR A 49 31.89 -28.24 49.56
N LYS A 50 31.10 -27.71 50.50
CA LYS A 50 30.11 -26.66 50.23
C LYS A 50 30.85 -25.36 49.89
N VAL A 51 30.95 -25.04 48.61
CA VAL A 51 31.24 -23.68 48.16
C VAL A 51 29.91 -22.95 48.06
N SER A 52 29.58 -22.16 49.09
CA SER A 52 28.44 -21.25 49.08
C SER A 52 28.73 -20.12 48.10
N VAL A 53 28.22 -20.25 46.88
CA VAL A 53 28.08 -19.12 45.97
C VAL A 53 27.04 -18.17 46.60
N PRO A 54 27.34 -16.87 46.75
CA PRO A 54 26.38 -15.93 47.29
C PRO A 54 25.20 -15.84 46.32
N SER A 55 24.05 -16.37 46.75
CA SER A 55 22.75 -16.12 46.15
C SER A 55 22.50 -14.62 46.26
N ALA A 56 22.81 -13.89 45.18
CA ALA A 56 22.37 -12.53 45.00
C ALA A 56 20.84 -12.58 45.04
N ARG A 57 20.29 -12.14 46.18
CA ARG A 57 18.85 -11.95 46.37
C ARG A 57 18.36 -11.10 45.20
N LEU A 58 17.54 -11.69 44.33
CA LEU A 58 16.61 -10.93 43.51
C LEU A 58 15.71 -10.19 44.50
N THR A 59 16.06 -8.92 44.67
CA THR A 59 15.29 -7.87 45.34
C THR A 59 13.85 -7.89 44.82
N GLU A 60 12.89 -7.96 45.74
CA GLU A 60 11.43 -7.74 45.56
C GLU A 60 10.92 -7.78 44.11
N GLU A 61 10.19 -8.85 43.76
CA GLU A 61 9.49 -8.93 42.46
C GLU A 61 8.61 -7.68 42.26
N LYS A 62 9.02 -6.82 41.33
CA LYS A 62 8.21 -5.66 40.91
C LYS A 62 6.86 -6.18 40.42
N LYS A 63 5.79 -5.81 41.11
CA LYS A 63 4.42 -6.12 40.65
C LYS A 63 4.13 -5.40 39.34
N PHE A 64 3.29 -5.99 38.51
CA PHE A 64 2.78 -5.34 37.31
C PHE A 64 2.07 -4.03 37.66
N ASP A 65 2.40 -2.96 36.95
CA ASP A 65 1.83 -1.62 37.13
C ASP A 65 0.96 -1.27 35.91
N HIS A 66 -0.33 -1.06 36.15
CA HIS A 66 -1.29 -0.67 35.13
C HIS A 66 -1.11 0.78 34.63
N ASN A 67 -0.32 1.60 35.32
CA ASN A 67 -0.07 2.99 34.94
C ASN A 67 1.27 3.17 34.20
N ALA A 68 2.12 2.15 34.19
CA ALA A 68 3.38 2.16 33.45
C ALA A 68 3.17 1.73 32.00
N GLY A 69 4.17 1.97 31.14
CA GLY A 69 4.13 1.52 29.75
C GLY A 69 4.04 -0.01 29.64
N PHE A 70 3.31 -0.50 28.65
CA PHE A 70 3.17 -1.93 28.35
C PHE A 70 4.10 -2.32 27.21
N TYR A 71 4.94 -3.33 27.44
CA TYR A 71 5.91 -3.79 26.46
C TYR A 71 5.66 -5.25 26.08
N ILE A 72 5.70 -5.52 24.78
CA ILE A 72 5.82 -6.88 24.24
C ILE A 72 7.30 -7.10 23.88
N GLU A 73 7.93 -8.05 24.56
CA GLU A 73 9.30 -8.47 24.28
C GLU A 73 9.32 -9.54 23.18
N ILE A 74 10.08 -9.28 22.12
CA ILE A 74 10.23 -10.19 20.98
C ILE A 74 11.67 -10.24 20.48
N HIS A 75 11.98 -11.32 19.76
CA HIS A 75 13.17 -11.33 18.92
C HIS A 75 12.97 -10.37 17.73
N ARG A 76 13.99 -9.58 17.38
CA ARG A 76 13.94 -8.60 16.29
C ARG A 76 13.48 -9.19 14.96
N GLY A 77 13.85 -10.44 14.68
CA GLY A 77 13.47 -11.13 13.44
C GLY A 77 12.00 -11.50 13.38
N ASN A 78 11.29 -11.54 14.51
CA ASN A 78 9.86 -11.85 14.54
C ASN A 78 8.97 -10.60 14.38
N ILE A 79 9.54 -9.39 14.43
CA ILE A 79 8.80 -8.13 14.26
C ILE A 79 8.08 -8.07 12.90
N PHE A 80 8.66 -8.68 11.88
CA PHE A 80 8.14 -8.68 10.51
C PHE A 80 6.80 -9.38 10.40
N HIS A 81 6.51 -10.38 11.25
CA HIS A 81 5.20 -11.03 11.25
C HIS A 81 4.07 -10.06 11.63
N TYR A 82 4.35 -9.13 12.54
CA TYR A 82 3.35 -8.16 12.98
C TYR A 82 3.12 -7.06 11.95
N PHE A 83 4.19 -6.50 11.40
CA PHE A 83 4.09 -5.44 10.40
C PHE A 83 3.63 -5.94 9.04
N SER A 84 4.00 -7.16 8.63
CA SER A 84 3.57 -7.71 7.34
C SER A 84 2.07 -7.99 7.32
N SER A 85 1.48 -8.35 8.47
CA SER A 85 0.05 -8.66 8.65
C SER A 85 -0.79 -7.47 9.14
N ALA A 86 -0.14 -6.35 9.50
CA ALA A 86 -0.77 -5.20 10.17
C ALA A 86 -1.50 -5.57 11.49
N LEU A 87 -1.04 -6.64 12.16
CA LEU A 87 -1.68 -7.18 13.36
C LEU A 87 -0.63 -7.70 14.36
N VAL A 88 -0.78 -7.33 15.62
CA VAL A 88 -0.04 -7.92 16.75
C VAL A 88 -0.93 -8.99 17.36
N ALA A 89 -0.51 -10.26 17.30
CA ALA A 89 -1.32 -11.38 17.79
C ALA A 89 -0.45 -12.41 18.55
N PRO A 90 -1.08 -13.30 19.34
CA PRO A 90 -0.39 -14.43 19.96
C PRO A 90 0.41 -15.25 18.95
N SER A 91 1.55 -15.79 19.37
CA SER A 91 2.53 -16.37 18.45
C SER A 91 2.02 -17.61 17.71
N LYS A 92 1.00 -18.32 18.23
CA LYS A 92 0.39 -19.48 17.58
C LYS A 92 -0.25 -19.17 16.22
N TYR A 93 -0.62 -17.91 15.97
CA TYR A 93 -1.25 -17.49 14.72
C TYR A 93 -0.25 -17.13 13.62
N PHE A 94 1.06 -17.20 13.91
CA PHE A 94 2.11 -16.95 12.92
C PHE A 94 2.84 -18.24 12.59
N GLU A 95 2.67 -18.70 11.36
CA GLU A 95 3.44 -19.82 10.85
C GLU A 95 4.91 -19.44 10.64
N ARG A 96 5.80 -20.41 10.84
CA ARG A 96 7.24 -20.29 10.52
C ARG A 96 7.94 -19.11 11.19
N ARG A 97 7.65 -18.85 12.47
CA ARG A 97 8.47 -17.92 13.27
C ARG A 97 9.93 -18.34 13.19
N ALA A 98 10.79 -17.41 12.79
CA ALA A 98 12.19 -17.70 12.50
C ALA A 98 13.01 -17.93 13.79
N PHE A 99 12.56 -17.39 14.92
CA PHE A 99 13.28 -17.42 16.18
C PHE A 99 12.33 -17.69 17.35
N GLU A 100 12.80 -18.45 18.35
CA GLU A 100 12.11 -18.55 19.63
C GLU A 100 12.33 -17.27 20.46
N ASP A 101 11.28 -16.83 21.14
CA ASP A 101 11.29 -15.67 22.04
C ASP A 101 10.27 -15.85 23.18
N VAL A 102 10.13 -14.82 24.03
CA VAL A 102 9.19 -14.82 25.16
C VAL A 102 7.77 -15.18 24.73
N GLN A 103 7.32 -14.65 23.59
CA GLN A 103 5.98 -14.89 23.04
C GLN A 103 5.80 -16.33 22.54
N SER A 104 6.90 -17.04 22.24
CA SER A 104 6.86 -18.42 21.76
C SER A 104 6.57 -19.41 22.89
N ARG A 105 6.92 -19.07 24.14
CA ARG A 105 6.74 -19.94 25.31
C ARG A 105 5.28 -20.10 25.74
N TYR A 106 4.49 -19.03 25.61
CA TYR A 106 3.05 -19.03 25.87
C TYR A 106 2.32 -18.52 24.64
N ASN A 107 2.33 -19.34 23.60
CA ASN A 107 1.92 -18.97 22.24
C ASN A 107 0.43 -18.62 22.08
N ASP A 108 -0.35 -18.93 23.09
CA ASP A 108 -1.77 -18.68 23.24
C ASP A 108 -2.12 -17.22 23.62
N PHE A 109 -1.15 -16.47 24.15
CA PHE A 109 -1.35 -15.10 24.64
C PHE A 109 -0.30 -14.13 24.06
N LEU A 110 -0.64 -12.84 24.08
CA LEU A 110 0.34 -11.78 24.09
C LEU A 110 0.80 -11.56 25.53
N ILE A 111 2.11 -11.64 25.76
CA ILE A 111 2.73 -11.40 27.05
C ILE A 111 3.18 -9.94 27.11
N LEU A 112 2.61 -9.20 28.05
CA LEU A 112 2.94 -7.80 28.31
C LEU A 112 3.66 -7.66 29.64
N ALA A 113 4.65 -6.78 29.70
CA ALA A 113 5.38 -6.46 30.92
C ALA A 113 5.68 -4.96 30.99
N ASN A 114 5.99 -4.43 32.17
CA ASN A 114 6.42 -3.03 32.32
C ASN A 114 7.93 -2.82 32.07
N GLY A 115 8.61 -3.80 31.45
CA GLY A 115 10.02 -3.74 31.11
C GLY A 115 10.46 -5.02 30.38
N THR A 116 11.68 -5.51 30.64
CA THR A 116 12.26 -6.66 29.92
C THR A 116 12.69 -7.81 30.84
N SER A 117 12.72 -9.04 30.32
CA SER A 117 13.12 -10.26 31.03
C SER A 117 14.65 -10.39 31.16
N VAL A 118 15.37 -9.77 30.23
CA VAL A 118 16.82 -9.81 30.09
C VAL A 118 17.34 -8.41 29.80
N ALA A 119 18.64 -8.16 29.98
CA ALA A 119 19.21 -6.92 29.45
C ALA A 119 19.01 -6.93 27.93
N LEU A 120 18.57 -5.80 27.37
CA LEU A 120 18.45 -5.66 25.92
C LEU A 120 19.78 -5.99 25.25
N ASP A 121 19.73 -6.78 24.19
CA ASP A 121 20.87 -7.13 23.36
C ASP A 121 20.56 -6.80 21.88
N GLU A 122 21.41 -7.22 20.96
CA GLU A 122 21.17 -6.96 19.53
C GLU A 122 19.98 -7.76 18.95
N ASN A 123 19.49 -8.79 19.65
CA ASN A 123 18.48 -9.72 19.18
C ASN A 123 17.10 -9.43 19.74
N VAL A 124 17.00 -8.75 20.88
CA VAL A 124 15.74 -8.41 21.54
C VAL A 124 15.31 -6.98 21.22
N VAL A 125 14.02 -6.80 20.94
CA VAL A 125 13.36 -5.49 20.85
C VAL A 125 12.08 -5.48 21.68
N LEU A 126 11.69 -4.29 22.15
CA LEU A 126 10.44 -4.10 22.88
C LEU A 126 9.48 -3.28 22.03
N LEU A 127 8.24 -3.75 21.94
CA LEU A 127 7.15 -2.98 21.35
C LEU A 127 6.35 -2.34 22.50
N GLU A 128 6.43 -1.02 22.63
CA GLU A 128 5.54 -0.28 23.53
C GLU A 128 4.14 -0.24 22.90
N ILE A 129 3.17 -0.79 23.59
CA ILE A 129 1.79 -0.92 23.15
C ILE A 129 0.91 0.03 23.94
N GLU A 130 0.05 0.75 23.23
CA GLU A 130 -1.07 1.46 23.82
C GLU A 130 -2.28 0.54 23.87
N LEU A 131 -2.95 0.45 25.02
CA LEU A 131 -4.15 -0.38 25.22
C LEU A 131 -5.37 0.51 25.46
N LEU A 132 -6.49 0.16 24.86
CA LEU A 132 -7.80 0.74 25.15
C LEU A 132 -8.33 0.23 26.49
N ALA A 133 -9.33 0.93 27.05
CA ALA A 133 -9.95 0.55 28.32
C ALA A 133 -10.50 -0.89 28.31
N GLU A 134 -11.10 -1.32 27.20
CA GLU A 134 -11.63 -2.69 27.03
C GLU A 134 -10.52 -3.74 27.04
N GLU A 135 -9.39 -3.43 26.38
CA GLU A 135 -8.21 -4.29 26.29
C GLU A 135 -7.49 -4.37 27.66
N MET A 136 -7.42 -3.25 28.38
CA MET A 136 -6.93 -3.17 29.76
C MET A 136 -7.76 -4.03 30.72
N ASN A 137 -9.08 -3.99 30.59
CA ASN A 137 -9.99 -4.82 31.40
C ASN A 137 -9.88 -6.32 31.08
N ALA A 138 -9.37 -6.66 29.90
CA ALA A 138 -9.16 -8.05 29.48
C ALA A 138 -7.80 -8.63 29.91
N LEU A 139 -6.93 -7.84 30.54
CA LEU A 139 -5.61 -8.29 31.00
C LEU A 139 -5.72 -9.24 32.19
N GLU A 140 -5.00 -10.36 32.10
CA GLU A 140 -4.80 -11.29 33.22
C GLU A 140 -3.40 -11.12 33.80
N VAL A 141 -3.31 -10.42 34.93
CA VAL A 141 -2.04 -10.14 35.60
C VAL A 141 -1.59 -11.34 36.42
N VAL A 142 -0.35 -11.78 36.19
CA VAL A 142 0.30 -12.84 36.97
C VAL A 142 1.70 -12.38 37.36
N GLY A 143 1.83 -11.95 38.62
CA GLY A 143 3.09 -11.43 39.16
C GLY A 143 3.49 -10.10 38.51
N SER A 144 4.55 -10.13 37.70
CA SER A 144 5.16 -8.96 37.05
C SER A 144 4.82 -8.83 35.56
N ILE A 145 3.98 -9.72 35.03
CA ILE A 145 3.52 -9.70 33.63
C ILE A 145 2.00 -9.76 33.57
N ALA A 146 1.45 -9.43 32.41
CA ALA A 146 0.05 -9.61 32.07
C ALA A 146 -0.09 -10.42 30.78
N TYR A 147 -1.17 -11.19 30.70
CA TYR A 147 -1.55 -11.94 29.51
C TYR A 147 -2.76 -11.29 28.84
N LEU A 148 -2.71 -11.18 27.52
CA LEU A 148 -3.83 -10.73 26.70
C LEU A 148 -4.11 -11.80 25.63
N SER A 149 -5.32 -12.35 25.62
CA SER A 149 -5.70 -13.41 24.68
C SER A 149 -6.14 -12.90 23.31
N SER A 150 -6.43 -11.60 23.18
CA SER A 150 -6.85 -10.98 21.92
C SER A 150 -5.67 -10.52 21.08
N ALA A 151 -5.91 -10.33 19.78
CA ALA A 151 -5.02 -9.57 18.92
C ALA A 151 -5.15 -8.06 19.20
N LEU A 152 -4.27 -7.27 18.57
CA LEU A 152 -4.27 -5.81 18.55
C LEU A 152 -3.90 -5.34 17.14
N PRO A 153 -4.47 -4.25 16.62
CA PRO A 153 -4.02 -3.70 15.34
C PRO A 153 -2.59 -3.15 15.48
N ILE A 154 -1.79 -3.22 14.40
CA ILE A 154 -0.39 -2.75 14.43
C ILE A 154 -0.25 -1.28 14.83
N THR A 155 -1.31 -0.49 14.62
CA THR A 155 -1.44 0.91 15.00
C THR A 155 -1.32 1.14 16.51
N ARG A 156 -1.50 0.11 17.36
CA ARG A 156 -1.26 0.18 18.81
C ARG A 156 0.22 0.22 19.18
N VAL A 157 1.11 -0.13 18.25
CA VAL A 157 2.56 0.00 18.47
C VAL A 157 2.92 1.49 18.45
N LYS A 158 3.07 2.05 19.64
CA LYS A 158 3.45 3.45 19.85
C LYS A 158 4.94 3.65 19.61
N LYS A 159 5.77 2.68 20.01
CA LYS A 159 7.22 2.80 20.01
C LYS A 159 7.89 1.45 19.90
N ILE A 160 9.02 1.39 19.20
CA ILE A 160 9.92 0.24 19.11
C ILE A 160 11.22 0.61 19.81
N VAL A 161 11.49 -0.04 20.94
CA VAL A 161 12.74 0.19 21.68
C VAL A 161 13.80 -0.78 21.17
N ALA A 162 14.88 -0.22 20.64
CA ALA A 162 16.06 -0.96 20.19
C ALA A 162 17.28 -0.49 20.98
N ILE A 163 18.29 -1.36 21.11
CA ILE A 163 19.49 -1.03 21.87
C ILE A 163 20.39 0.01 21.20
N ASN A 164 20.43 0.06 19.87
CA ASN A 164 21.29 0.97 19.12
C ASN A 164 20.79 1.23 17.69
N GLU A 165 21.39 2.23 17.02
CA GLU A 165 21.07 2.60 15.63
C GLU A 165 21.34 1.47 14.63
N LYS A 166 22.31 0.60 14.89
CA LYS A 166 22.63 -0.53 13.99
C LYS A 166 21.46 -1.52 13.92
N VAL A 167 20.87 -1.88 15.06
CA VAL A 167 19.71 -2.78 15.12
C VAL A 167 18.50 -2.14 14.44
N LYS A 168 18.20 -0.86 14.74
CA LYS A 168 17.14 -0.10 14.07
C LYS A 168 17.28 -0.12 12.55
N LYS A 169 18.46 0.24 12.02
CA LYS A 169 18.72 0.26 10.57
C LYS A 169 18.59 -1.13 9.93
N SER A 170 19.06 -2.18 10.61
CA SER A 170 18.89 -3.57 10.14
C SER A 170 17.42 -3.91 10.02
N ILE A 171 16.61 -3.68 11.06
CA ILE A 171 15.18 -4.02 11.05
C ILE A 171 14.47 -3.30 9.90
N ILE A 172 14.71 -1.99 9.71
CA ILE A 172 14.07 -1.22 8.64
C ILE A 172 14.49 -1.76 7.26
N SER A 173 15.78 -2.01 7.05
CA SER A 173 16.30 -2.54 5.78
C SER A 173 15.74 -3.94 5.49
N ASP A 174 15.76 -4.83 6.48
CA ASP A 174 15.29 -6.20 6.36
C ASP A 174 13.78 -6.26 6.11
N ALA A 175 13.00 -5.39 6.76
CA ALA A 175 11.57 -5.27 6.50
C ALA A 175 11.28 -4.92 5.03
N LEU A 176 12.07 -4.03 4.42
CA LEU A 176 11.94 -3.67 3.01
C LEU A 176 12.40 -4.80 2.06
N LEU A 177 13.49 -5.48 2.39
CA LEU A 177 14.05 -6.56 1.56
C LEU A 177 13.18 -7.83 1.56
N PHE A 178 12.62 -8.19 2.72
CA PHE A 178 11.88 -9.44 2.90
C PHE A 178 10.36 -9.27 2.91
N ASN A 179 9.84 -8.11 2.49
CA ASN A 179 8.41 -7.80 2.49
C ASN A 179 7.75 -7.91 3.89
N GLY A 180 8.51 -7.58 4.94
CA GLY A 180 8.08 -7.60 6.34
C GLY A 180 7.10 -6.48 6.73
N GLY A 181 6.48 -5.79 5.76
CA GLY A 181 5.72 -4.57 5.99
C GLY A 181 6.62 -3.32 6.03
N PHE A 182 5.99 -2.15 6.07
CA PHE A 182 6.69 -0.89 6.34
C PHE A 182 6.74 -0.63 7.83
N ILE A 183 7.92 -0.26 8.33
CA ILE A 183 8.14 0.10 9.73
C ILE A 183 8.63 1.55 9.77
N PRO A 184 7.78 2.52 10.12
CA PRO A 184 8.17 3.92 10.16
C PRO A 184 9.35 4.14 11.10
N GLU A 185 10.38 4.83 10.61
CA GLU A 185 11.59 5.13 11.40
C GLU A 185 11.26 5.89 12.69
N LYS A 186 10.23 6.75 12.63
CA LYS A 186 9.72 7.54 13.76
C LYS A 186 9.22 6.72 14.95
N LEU A 187 8.89 5.43 14.75
CA LEU A 187 8.49 4.56 15.86
C LEU A 187 9.68 4.13 16.70
N PHE A 188 10.91 4.19 16.17
CA PHE A 188 12.07 3.70 16.90
C PHE A 188 12.58 4.69 17.95
N SER A 189 13.08 4.13 19.04
CA SER A 189 13.82 4.83 20.06
C SER A 189 14.97 3.99 20.55
N ILE A 190 16.09 4.66 20.77
CA ILE A 190 17.31 4.03 21.23
C ILE A 190 17.47 4.35 22.70
N THR A 191 17.11 3.38 23.54
CA THR A 191 17.11 3.54 24.98
C THR A 191 17.26 2.16 25.62
N SER A 192 17.94 2.10 26.77
CA SER A 192 17.96 0.91 27.60
C SER A 192 16.70 0.87 28.48
N VAL A 193 16.05 -0.29 28.54
CA VAL A 193 14.98 -0.56 29.51
C VAL A 193 15.54 -1.50 30.56
N GLU A 194 15.27 -1.20 31.82
CA GLU A 194 15.72 -2.04 32.93
C GLU A 194 15.01 -3.40 32.90
N LYS A 195 15.73 -4.43 33.34
CA LYS A 195 15.14 -5.74 33.60
C LYS A 195 14.08 -5.62 34.69
N SER A 196 12.88 -6.12 34.43
CA SER A 196 11.73 -6.00 35.34
C SER A 196 11.09 -7.32 35.74
N TYR A 197 11.38 -8.44 35.05
CA TYR A 197 10.79 -9.75 35.37
C TYR A 197 11.70 -10.95 35.07
N ASP A 198 11.34 -12.13 35.59
CA ASP A 198 11.98 -13.41 35.28
C ASP A 198 10.91 -14.47 34.94
N LEU A 199 10.94 -14.96 33.70
CA LEU A 199 9.97 -15.93 33.15
C LEU A 199 10.01 -17.30 33.84
N LYS A 200 11.06 -17.62 34.62
CA LYS A 200 11.16 -18.91 35.31
C LYS A 200 10.09 -19.11 36.37
N PHE A 201 9.55 -18.03 36.93
CA PHE A 201 8.63 -18.07 38.05
C PHE A 201 7.16 -17.88 37.66
N ILE A 202 6.87 -17.81 36.36
CA ILE A 202 5.55 -17.40 35.88
C ILE A 202 4.85 -18.55 35.17
N GLN A 203 3.70 -18.95 35.69
CA GLN A 203 2.82 -19.95 35.09
C GLN A 203 1.79 -19.26 34.20
N ALA A 204 1.43 -19.91 33.08
CA ALA A 204 0.36 -19.43 32.24
C ALA A 204 -1.00 -19.58 32.94
N PRO A 205 -1.96 -18.69 32.65
CA PRO A 205 -3.33 -18.88 33.08
C PRO A 205 -3.89 -20.17 32.48
N GLN A 206 -4.58 -20.97 33.30
CA GLN A 206 -5.36 -22.11 32.80
C GLN A 206 -6.72 -21.60 32.32
N LYS A 207 -6.76 -21.01 31.13
CA LYS A 207 -7.98 -20.48 30.51
C LYS A 207 -8.16 -21.06 29.12
N VAL A 208 -9.40 -21.45 28.80
CA VAL A 208 -9.77 -21.81 27.44
C VAL A 208 -9.88 -20.52 26.63
N ILE A 209 -9.09 -20.43 25.56
CA ILE A 209 -9.02 -19.24 24.71
C ILE A 209 -9.84 -19.49 23.45
N GLU A 210 -10.68 -18.52 23.09
CA GLU A 210 -11.38 -18.50 21.81
C GLU A 210 -10.36 -18.47 20.66
N ASP A 211 -10.52 -19.38 19.70
CA ASP A 211 -9.72 -19.35 18.47
C ASP A 211 -10.17 -18.19 17.58
N ILE A 212 -9.28 -17.22 17.36
CA ILE A 212 -9.53 -16.04 16.54
C ILE A 212 -8.99 -16.19 15.10
N SER A 213 -8.55 -17.39 14.68
CA SER A 213 -7.99 -17.62 13.34
C SER A 213 -8.89 -17.14 12.20
N VAL A 214 -10.20 -17.36 12.32
CA VAL A 214 -11.19 -16.91 11.32
C VAL A 214 -11.24 -15.38 11.24
N LYS A 215 -11.19 -14.69 12.39
CA LYS A 215 -11.16 -13.21 12.45
C LYS A 215 -9.85 -12.66 11.86
N ILE A 216 -8.70 -13.26 12.20
CA ILE A 216 -7.39 -12.87 11.64
C ILE A 216 -7.40 -13.02 10.11
N LYS A 217 -7.89 -14.15 9.61
CA LYS A 217 -8.02 -14.40 8.18
C LYS A 217 -8.95 -13.37 7.51
N HIS A 218 -10.12 -13.11 8.08
CA HIS A 218 -11.05 -12.11 7.56
C HIS A 218 -10.41 -10.70 7.52
N PHE A 219 -9.77 -10.26 8.60
CA PHE A 219 -9.03 -9.00 8.66
C PHE A 219 -7.96 -8.90 7.56
N ASN A 220 -7.19 -9.97 7.39
CA ASN A 220 -6.17 -10.08 6.36
C ASN A 220 -6.74 -9.90 4.94
N HIS A 221 -7.85 -10.55 4.62
CA HIS A 221 -8.51 -10.43 3.31
C HIS A 221 -9.05 -9.01 3.07
N VAL A 222 -9.74 -8.42 4.06
CA VAL A 222 -10.29 -7.06 3.93
C VAL A 222 -9.18 -6.02 3.72
N LEU A 223 -8.07 -6.09 4.46
CA LEU A 223 -6.94 -5.18 4.22
C LEU A 223 -6.26 -5.42 2.87
N GLY A 224 -6.20 -6.66 2.40
CA GLY A 224 -5.66 -6.99 1.07
C GLY A 224 -6.46 -6.31 -0.04
N LEU A 225 -7.79 -6.28 0.09
CA LEU A 225 -8.68 -5.56 -0.80
C LEU A 225 -8.38 -4.06 -0.83
N PHE A 226 -8.22 -3.40 0.32
CA PHE A 226 -7.93 -1.97 0.36
C PHE A 226 -6.54 -1.63 -0.21
N ALA A 227 -5.54 -2.46 0.07
CA ALA A 227 -4.20 -2.32 -0.51
C ALA A 227 -4.25 -2.38 -2.06
N PHE A 228 -5.08 -3.26 -2.61
CA PHE A 228 -5.27 -3.35 -4.06
C PHE A 228 -5.99 -2.13 -4.60
N LEU A 229 -7.17 -1.80 -4.06
CA LEU A 229 -7.96 -0.64 -4.52
C LEU A 229 -7.13 0.65 -4.52
N ARG A 230 -6.37 0.94 -3.46
CA ARG A 230 -5.51 2.12 -3.37
C ARG A 230 -4.54 2.26 -4.55
N SER A 231 -4.10 1.13 -5.12
CA SER A 231 -3.13 1.12 -6.22
C SER A 231 -3.75 1.01 -7.61
N TYR A 232 -5.06 0.78 -7.72
CA TYR A 232 -5.71 0.49 -9.00
C TYR A 232 -5.59 1.64 -10.00
N THR A 233 -5.93 2.85 -9.57
CA THR A 233 -5.89 4.08 -10.38
C THR A 233 -4.50 4.36 -10.92
N LEU A 234 -3.46 4.09 -10.12
CA LEU A 234 -2.06 4.21 -10.53
C LEU A 234 -1.73 3.22 -11.65
N LEU A 235 -2.18 1.97 -11.53
CA LEU A 235 -1.93 0.92 -12.53
C LEU A 235 -2.59 1.23 -13.87
N VAL A 236 -3.77 1.85 -13.86
CA VAL A 236 -4.54 2.12 -15.09
C VAL A 236 -4.35 3.54 -15.61
N ALA A 237 -3.56 4.37 -14.94
CA ALA A 237 -3.44 5.80 -15.23
C ALA A 237 -2.98 6.07 -16.67
N ASP A 238 -2.06 5.26 -17.21
CA ASP A 238 -1.61 5.36 -18.60
C ASP A 238 -2.74 5.09 -19.61
N LYS A 239 -3.72 4.25 -19.26
CA LYS A 239 -4.87 3.93 -20.09
C LYS A 239 -5.98 4.95 -19.97
N THR A 240 -6.25 5.41 -18.75
CA THR A 240 -7.35 6.35 -18.47
C THR A 240 -6.95 7.80 -18.66
N SER A 241 -5.66 8.10 -18.79
CA SER A 241 -5.10 9.46 -18.79
C SER A 241 -5.54 10.31 -17.59
N THR A 242 -5.94 9.63 -16.51
CA THR A 242 -6.47 10.23 -15.28
C THR A 242 -5.91 9.47 -14.10
N TYR A 243 -5.49 10.20 -13.08
CA TYR A 243 -5.00 9.65 -11.83
C TYR A 243 -5.85 10.17 -10.68
N LYS A 244 -6.31 9.26 -9.81
CA LYS A 244 -6.87 9.58 -8.50
C LYS A 244 -6.01 8.93 -7.43
N THR A 245 -5.82 9.61 -6.31
CA THR A 245 -5.10 9.01 -5.16
C THR A 245 -5.84 7.78 -4.62
N LEU A 246 -7.17 7.80 -4.65
CA LEU A 246 -8.03 6.69 -4.26
C LEU A 246 -9.16 6.53 -5.29
N PRO A 247 -9.49 5.30 -5.72
CA PRO A 247 -10.66 5.07 -6.55
C PRO A 247 -11.97 5.19 -5.77
N ASP A 248 -13.08 5.41 -6.49
CA ASP A 248 -14.42 5.51 -5.91
C ASP A 248 -14.80 4.21 -5.15
N HIS A 249 -14.39 3.06 -5.69
CA HIS A 249 -14.55 1.76 -5.04
C HIS A 249 -13.87 1.64 -3.67
N PHE A 250 -12.79 2.39 -3.43
CA PHE A 250 -12.18 2.44 -2.09
C PHE A 250 -13.16 3.01 -1.08
N PHE A 251 -13.84 4.11 -1.43
CA PHE A 251 -14.83 4.74 -0.57
C PHE A 251 -16.07 3.87 -0.40
N TYR A 252 -16.58 3.23 -1.47
CA TYR A 252 -17.71 2.30 -1.34
C TYR A 252 -17.40 1.10 -0.42
N ALA A 253 -16.17 0.57 -0.49
CA ALA A 253 -15.72 -0.49 0.40
C ALA A 253 -15.61 0.02 1.85
N MET A 254 -15.05 1.22 2.07
CA MET A 254 -15.03 1.82 3.41
C MET A 254 -16.43 2.08 3.96
N GLN A 255 -17.37 2.52 3.12
CA GLN A 255 -18.77 2.72 3.51
C GLN A 255 -19.45 1.44 4.00
N ALA A 256 -19.03 0.27 3.50
CA ALA A 256 -19.53 -1.03 3.96
C ALA A 256 -19.03 -1.40 5.37
N LEU A 257 -17.95 -0.74 5.84
CA LEU A 257 -17.43 -0.88 7.21
C LEU A 257 -17.96 0.23 8.13
N ASP A 258 -17.94 1.48 7.64
CA ASP A 258 -18.51 2.66 8.30
C ASP A 258 -19.29 3.47 7.26
N SER A 259 -20.62 3.45 7.41
CA SER A 259 -21.54 4.05 6.46
C SER A 259 -21.39 5.57 6.31
N ASN A 260 -20.71 6.26 7.24
CA ASN A 260 -20.47 7.70 7.16
C ASN A 260 -19.19 8.04 6.39
N PHE A 261 -18.26 7.10 6.26
CA PHE A 261 -16.93 7.33 5.69
C PHE A 261 -17.01 7.81 4.24
N GLY A 262 -16.49 9.01 3.96
CA GLY A 262 -16.42 9.56 2.60
C GLY A 262 -17.78 9.73 1.90
N SER A 263 -18.89 9.75 2.65
CA SER A 263 -20.25 9.95 2.11
C SER A 263 -20.44 11.30 1.42
N GLN A 264 -19.63 12.28 1.78
CA GLN A 264 -19.50 13.58 1.13
C GLN A 264 -18.70 13.55 -0.19
N ILE A 265 -17.96 12.46 -0.46
CA ILE A 265 -17.13 12.28 -1.67
C ILE A 265 -17.90 11.46 -2.70
N VAL A 266 -18.40 10.28 -2.29
CA VAL A 266 -19.24 9.43 -3.14
C VAL A 266 -20.58 9.12 -2.45
N PRO A 267 -21.72 9.37 -3.11
CA PRO A 267 -23.02 9.05 -2.55
C PRO A 267 -23.19 7.53 -2.48
N LYS A 268 -23.90 7.01 -1.47
CA LYS A 268 -24.17 5.57 -1.37
C LYS A 268 -24.90 5.06 -2.62
N THR A 269 -24.35 4.02 -3.24
CA THR A 269 -24.90 3.36 -4.43
C THR A 269 -24.99 1.85 -4.21
N LEU A 270 -25.50 1.10 -5.20
CA LEU A 270 -25.50 -0.38 -5.20
C LEU A 270 -24.09 -0.98 -5.09
N ILE A 271 -23.03 -0.21 -5.39
CA ILE A 271 -21.64 -0.67 -5.29
C ILE A 271 -21.25 -0.93 -3.82
N HIS A 272 -21.77 -0.12 -2.90
CA HIS A 272 -21.60 -0.34 -1.46
C HIS A 272 -22.20 -1.67 -1.00
N GLU A 273 -23.32 -2.11 -1.59
CA GLU A 273 -23.96 -3.38 -1.25
C GLU A 273 -23.06 -4.57 -1.62
N PHE A 274 -22.38 -4.52 -2.76
CA PHE A 274 -21.42 -5.54 -3.17
C PHE A 274 -20.35 -5.79 -2.09
N TYR A 275 -19.74 -4.73 -1.55
CA TYR A 275 -18.76 -4.83 -0.48
C TYR A 275 -19.39 -5.24 0.86
N SER A 276 -20.61 -4.78 1.12
CA SER A 276 -21.36 -5.19 2.31
C SER A 276 -21.62 -6.69 2.33
N PHE A 277 -21.98 -7.28 1.17
CA PHE A 277 -22.19 -8.72 1.02
C PHE A 277 -20.90 -9.51 1.20
N LEU A 278 -19.77 -8.97 0.70
CA LEU A 278 -18.45 -9.58 0.83
C LEU A 278 -17.98 -9.58 2.30
N PHE A 279 -18.08 -8.44 3.01
CA PHE A 279 -17.55 -8.28 4.36
C PHE A 279 -18.44 -8.87 5.45
N ASN A 280 -19.77 -8.81 5.29
CA ASN A 280 -20.69 -9.29 6.33
C ASN A 280 -21.21 -10.72 6.06
N GLU A 281 -20.76 -11.35 4.97
CA GLU A 281 -21.17 -12.71 4.57
C GLU A 281 -22.69 -12.89 4.39
N ASN A 282 -23.41 -11.81 4.17
CA ASN A 282 -24.87 -11.75 4.10
C ASN A 282 -25.38 -11.61 2.66
N THR A 283 -24.76 -12.36 1.74
CA THR A 283 -25.13 -12.29 0.32
C THR A 283 -26.59 -12.76 0.12
N PRO A 284 -27.46 -11.92 -0.49
CA PRO A 284 -28.85 -12.28 -0.73
C PRO A 284 -29.02 -13.54 -1.59
N SER A 285 -30.14 -14.26 -1.41
CA SER A 285 -30.41 -15.52 -2.10
C SER A 285 -30.62 -15.37 -3.61
N ASP A 286 -30.95 -14.17 -4.09
CA ASP A 286 -31.04 -13.83 -5.52
C ASP A 286 -29.68 -13.52 -6.15
N LYS A 287 -28.61 -13.37 -5.35
CA LYS A 287 -27.24 -13.10 -5.81
C LYS A 287 -26.36 -14.36 -5.80
N GLN A 288 -26.89 -15.49 -6.29
CA GLN A 288 -26.24 -16.80 -6.19
C GLN A 288 -24.83 -16.86 -6.81
N LEU A 289 -24.59 -16.15 -7.93
CA LEU A 289 -23.26 -16.12 -8.56
C LEU A 289 -22.21 -15.41 -7.69
N LEU A 290 -22.58 -14.27 -7.08
CA LEU A 290 -21.69 -13.56 -6.17
C LEU A 290 -21.44 -14.38 -4.91
N LYS A 291 -22.50 -15.01 -4.38
CA LYS A 291 -22.37 -15.91 -3.23
C LYS A 291 -21.37 -17.03 -3.51
N TRP A 292 -21.47 -17.68 -4.67
CA TRP A 292 -20.53 -18.72 -5.06
C TRP A 292 -19.09 -18.19 -5.11
N ILE A 293 -18.87 -17.02 -5.72
CA ILE A 293 -17.53 -16.41 -5.80
C ILE A 293 -16.97 -16.11 -4.41
N PHE A 294 -17.77 -15.49 -3.53
CA PHE A 294 -17.33 -15.11 -2.19
C PHE A 294 -17.04 -16.34 -1.32
N ASP A 295 -17.88 -17.37 -1.40
CA ASP A 295 -17.67 -18.63 -0.69
C ASP A 295 -16.41 -19.34 -1.21
N ARG A 296 -16.18 -19.30 -2.54
CA ARG A 296 -14.99 -19.94 -3.14
C ARG A 296 -13.68 -19.24 -2.80
N ILE A 297 -13.67 -17.91 -2.69
CA ILE A 297 -12.46 -17.16 -2.32
C ILE A 297 -11.97 -17.57 -0.92
N LYS A 298 -12.88 -17.89 0.01
CA LYS A 298 -12.53 -18.29 1.38
C LYS A 298 -11.80 -19.63 1.47
N ALA A 299 -11.78 -20.43 0.41
CA ALA A 299 -11.11 -21.73 0.41
C ALA A 299 -9.57 -21.64 0.39
N ASP A 300 -8.98 -20.44 0.22
CA ASP A 300 -7.52 -20.19 0.18
C ASP A 300 -6.76 -21.08 -0.81
N ASP A 301 -7.39 -21.42 -1.92
CA ASP A 301 -6.77 -22.20 -2.99
C ASP A 301 -6.97 -21.52 -4.34
N ASN A 302 -6.02 -21.75 -5.25
CA ASN A 302 -6.02 -21.24 -6.61
C ASN A 302 -7.28 -21.65 -7.37
N PHE A 303 -7.68 -20.87 -8.38
CA PHE A 303 -8.83 -21.22 -9.22
C PHE A 303 -8.44 -22.23 -10.31
N HIS A 304 -9.18 -23.34 -10.39
CA HIS A 304 -8.93 -24.49 -11.26
C HIS A 304 -10.03 -24.69 -12.31
N ASP A 305 -9.89 -25.70 -13.16
CA ASP A 305 -10.90 -26.01 -14.18
C ASP A 305 -12.18 -26.63 -13.60
N ASP A 306 -12.12 -27.23 -12.42
CA ASP A 306 -13.29 -27.73 -11.72
C ASP A 306 -14.16 -26.58 -11.20
N ASP A 307 -13.55 -25.49 -10.73
CA ASP A 307 -14.24 -24.24 -10.40
C ASP A 307 -15.04 -23.68 -11.60
N VAL A 308 -14.47 -23.78 -12.81
CA VAL A 308 -15.15 -23.39 -14.06
C VAL A 308 -16.38 -24.26 -14.32
N LYS A 309 -16.31 -25.57 -14.06
CA LYS A 309 -17.45 -26.48 -14.23
C LYS A 309 -18.53 -26.20 -13.19
N GLU A 310 -18.16 -25.95 -11.95
CA GLU A 310 -19.11 -25.65 -10.87
C GLU A 310 -19.81 -24.32 -11.08
N PHE A 311 -19.03 -23.25 -11.34
CA PHE A 311 -19.61 -21.94 -11.63
C PHE A 311 -20.52 -21.97 -12.85
N GLN A 312 -20.17 -22.71 -13.90
CA GLN A 312 -21.02 -22.90 -15.08
C GLN A 312 -22.37 -23.55 -14.74
N LYS A 313 -22.41 -24.52 -13.81
CA LYS A 313 -23.68 -25.15 -13.37
C LYS A 313 -24.57 -24.14 -12.67
N VAL A 314 -24.01 -23.33 -11.77
CA VAL A 314 -24.76 -22.27 -11.07
C VAL A 314 -25.27 -21.24 -12.08
N PHE A 315 -24.40 -20.77 -12.99
CA PHE A 315 -24.75 -19.83 -14.05
C PHE A 315 -25.89 -20.34 -14.94
N SER A 316 -25.85 -21.61 -15.35
CA SER A 316 -26.87 -22.19 -16.23
C SER A 316 -28.24 -22.34 -15.54
N SER A 317 -28.27 -22.46 -14.21
CA SER A 317 -29.51 -22.58 -13.44
C SER A 317 -30.33 -21.28 -13.36
N LEU A 318 -29.68 -20.12 -13.53
CA LEU A 318 -30.30 -18.81 -13.35
C LEU A 318 -31.05 -18.27 -14.58
N LYS A 319 -30.99 -18.98 -15.73
CA LYS A 319 -31.64 -18.61 -17.01
C LYS A 319 -31.54 -17.11 -17.32
N ASP A 320 -30.34 -16.63 -17.63
CA ASP A 320 -30.16 -15.24 -18.09
C ASP A 320 -30.66 -15.07 -19.53
N GLU A 321 -31.83 -14.44 -19.68
CA GLU A 321 -32.50 -14.23 -20.98
C GLU A 321 -31.69 -13.35 -21.95
N ASN A 322 -30.76 -12.55 -21.44
CA ASN A 322 -29.99 -11.60 -22.26
C ASN A 322 -28.69 -12.19 -22.82
N MET A 323 -28.33 -13.42 -22.46
CA MET A 323 -27.10 -14.06 -22.91
C MET A 323 -27.41 -15.34 -23.70
N GLN A 324 -26.98 -15.39 -24.96
CA GLN A 324 -27.27 -16.54 -25.82
C GLN A 324 -26.53 -17.79 -25.33
N ALA A 325 -27.17 -18.95 -25.37
CA ALA A 325 -26.57 -20.21 -24.90
C ALA A 325 -25.23 -20.54 -25.57
N GLU A 326 -25.06 -20.21 -26.85
CA GLU A 326 -23.79 -20.39 -27.55
C GLU A 326 -22.69 -19.44 -27.06
N GLN A 327 -23.03 -18.20 -26.67
CA GLN A 327 -22.08 -17.28 -26.05
C GLN A 327 -21.61 -17.82 -24.69
N VAL A 328 -22.55 -18.30 -23.87
CA VAL A 328 -22.24 -18.94 -22.56
C VAL A 328 -21.27 -20.11 -22.76
N LYS A 329 -21.59 -21.01 -23.69
CA LYS A 329 -20.77 -22.18 -24.00
C LYS A 329 -19.37 -21.79 -24.48
N THR A 330 -19.29 -20.78 -25.35
CA THR A 330 -18.02 -20.23 -25.84
C THR A 330 -17.19 -19.70 -24.68
N ILE A 331 -17.76 -18.84 -23.83
CA ILE A 331 -17.07 -18.26 -22.66
C ILE A 331 -16.48 -19.34 -21.75
N PHE A 332 -17.29 -20.31 -21.34
CA PHE A 332 -16.81 -21.37 -20.45
C PHE A 332 -15.83 -22.33 -21.11
N SER A 333 -15.92 -22.52 -22.43
CA SER A 333 -14.93 -23.30 -23.18
C SER A 333 -13.57 -22.59 -23.26
N SER A 334 -13.56 -21.29 -23.55
CA SER A 334 -12.34 -20.48 -23.61
C SER A 334 -11.71 -20.28 -22.23
N LEU A 335 -12.52 -20.19 -21.15
CA LEU A 335 -11.98 -20.14 -19.78
C LEU A 335 -11.20 -21.40 -19.37
N ARG A 336 -11.48 -22.55 -19.99
CA ARG A 336 -10.69 -23.78 -19.76
C ARG A 336 -9.40 -23.78 -20.59
N GLN A 337 -9.36 -23.07 -21.72
CA GLN A 337 -8.20 -22.99 -22.61
C GLN A 337 -7.24 -21.89 -22.18
N SER A 338 -6.01 -22.25 -21.82
CA SER A 338 -5.01 -21.31 -21.26
C SER A 338 -4.72 -20.08 -22.15
N LEU A 339 -4.74 -20.24 -23.47
CA LEU A 339 -4.41 -19.18 -24.43
C LEU A 339 -5.56 -18.18 -24.66
N GLU A 340 -6.82 -18.61 -24.52
CA GLU A 340 -8.01 -17.80 -24.84
C GLU A 340 -8.64 -17.12 -23.61
N ARG A 341 -8.20 -17.53 -22.42
CA ARG A 341 -8.69 -17.07 -21.12
C ARG A 341 -8.75 -15.56 -20.96
N LYS A 342 -7.76 -14.83 -21.49
CA LYS A 342 -7.68 -13.36 -21.32
C LYS A 342 -8.60 -12.62 -22.29
N SER A 343 -8.72 -13.08 -23.53
CA SER A 343 -9.57 -12.45 -24.55
C SER A 343 -11.05 -12.50 -24.21
N ILE A 344 -11.48 -13.38 -23.29
CA ILE A 344 -12.89 -13.49 -22.94
C ILE A 344 -13.40 -12.33 -22.08
N LEU A 345 -12.52 -11.61 -21.39
CA LEU A 345 -12.90 -10.49 -20.51
C LEU A 345 -13.62 -9.39 -21.29
N SER A 346 -13.09 -9.01 -22.47
CA SER A 346 -13.74 -8.03 -23.36
C SER A 346 -15.07 -8.54 -23.91
N THR A 347 -15.18 -9.85 -24.19
CA THR A 347 -16.44 -10.45 -24.65
C THR A 347 -17.54 -10.37 -23.59
N ILE A 348 -17.18 -10.62 -22.32
CA ILE A 348 -18.11 -10.52 -21.19
C ILE A 348 -18.51 -9.06 -20.96
N GLU A 349 -17.57 -8.13 -21.04
CA GLU A 349 -17.86 -6.69 -20.85
C GLU A 349 -18.83 -6.13 -21.89
N LEU A 350 -18.74 -6.60 -23.14
CA LEU A 350 -19.67 -6.23 -24.20
C LEU A 350 -21.04 -6.91 -24.08
N SER A 351 -21.16 -7.94 -23.23
CA SER A 351 -22.44 -8.59 -22.96
C SER A 351 -23.29 -7.68 -22.07
N LYS A 352 -24.41 -7.17 -22.59
CA LYS A 352 -25.36 -6.34 -21.83
C LYS A 352 -26.20 -7.15 -20.82
N SER A 353 -25.63 -8.22 -20.26
CA SER A 353 -26.29 -9.17 -19.38
C SER A 353 -26.29 -8.67 -17.93
N LYS A 354 -27.33 -9.03 -17.16
CA LYS A 354 -27.38 -8.75 -15.71
C LYS A 354 -26.34 -9.56 -14.94
N SER A 355 -25.88 -10.68 -15.51
CA SER A 355 -24.87 -11.57 -14.96
C SER A 355 -23.44 -11.22 -15.43
N ALA A 356 -23.27 -10.15 -16.20
CA ALA A 356 -21.97 -9.75 -16.74
C ALA A 356 -20.94 -9.45 -15.64
N LEU A 357 -21.34 -8.73 -14.57
CA LEU A 357 -20.43 -8.42 -13.46
C LEU A 357 -19.93 -9.71 -12.75
N PRO A 358 -20.79 -10.61 -12.22
CA PRO A 358 -20.31 -11.85 -11.60
C PRO A 358 -19.50 -12.74 -12.56
N LEU A 359 -19.88 -12.79 -13.84
CA LEU A 359 -19.15 -13.58 -14.83
C LEU A 359 -17.76 -12.98 -15.12
N TYR A 360 -17.66 -11.65 -15.19
CA TYR A 360 -16.41 -10.94 -15.38
C TYR A 360 -15.49 -11.14 -14.18
N THR A 361 -15.99 -10.96 -12.96
CA THR A 361 -15.19 -11.13 -11.75
C THR A 361 -14.72 -12.58 -11.59
N PHE A 362 -15.57 -13.57 -11.88
CA PHE A 362 -15.17 -14.98 -11.92
C PHE A 362 -14.07 -15.24 -12.97
N ALA A 363 -14.27 -14.80 -14.21
CA ALA A 363 -13.29 -14.96 -15.28
C ALA A 363 -11.95 -14.31 -14.92
N PHE A 364 -12.00 -13.14 -14.29
CA PHE A 364 -10.82 -12.42 -13.83
C PHE A 364 -10.07 -13.17 -12.73
N LEU A 365 -10.78 -13.67 -11.70
CA LEU A 365 -10.19 -14.51 -10.66
C LEU A 365 -9.61 -15.80 -11.25
N ARG A 366 -10.32 -16.47 -12.17
CA ARG A 366 -9.80 -17.67 -12.84
C ARG A 366 -8.46 -17.42 -13.56
N ASN A 367 -8.27 -16.22 -14.09
CA ASN A 367 -7.07 -15.82 -14.82
C ASN A 367 -5.91 -15.42 -13.90
N TYR A 368 -6.22 -14.84 -12.74
CA TYR A 368 -5.23 -14.12 -11.95
C TYR A 368 -5.10 -14.57 -10.49
N ALA A 369 -6.11 -15.19 -9.90
CA ALA A 369 -6.11 -15.69 -8.51
C ALA A 369 -5.21 -16.92 -8.37
N ASN A 370 -3.90 -16.65 -8.33
CA ASN A 370 -2.82 -17.60 -8.11
C ASN A 370 -1.90 -17.08 -6.99
N LEU A 371 -1.91 -17.76 -5.85
CA LEU A 371 -1.15 -17.39 -4.65
C LEU A 371 0.37 -17.32 -4.89
N SER A 372 0.89 -18.03 -5.88
CA SER A 372 2.32 -18.03 -6.24
C SER A 372 2.72 -16.90 -7.19
N SER A 373 1.76 -16.11 -7.71
CA SER A 373 2.03 -15.17 -8.82
C SER A 373 1.21 -13.88 -8.75
N ILE A 374 1.14 -13.28 -7.55
CA ILE A 374 0.45 -12.01 -7.26
C ILE A 374 0.82 -10.90 -8.27
N GLU A 375 2.10 -10.81 -8.64
CA GLU A 375 2.63 -9.76 -9.51
C GLU A 375 2.17 -9.84 -10.96
N VAL A 376 1.81 -11.05 -11.42
CA VAL A 376 1.36 -11.24 -12.81
C VAL A 376 0.08 -10.48 -13.04
N ALA A 377 -0.85 -10.53 -12.08
CA ALA A 377 -2.11 -9.83 -12.17
C ALA A 377 -1.90 -8.32 -12.26
N ARG A 378 -1.11 -7.75 -11.34
CA ARG A 378 -0.82 -6.31 -11.27
C ARG A 378 -0.18 -5.78 -12.55
N ARG A 379 0.81 -6.50 -13.08
CA ARG A 379 1.48 -6.16 -14.35
C ARG A 379 0.53 -6.17 -15.54
N ASP A 380 -0.41 -7.10 -15.56
CA ASP A 380 -1.29 -7.31 -16.71
C ASP A 380 -2.54 -6.40 -16.67
N ILE A 381 -2.88 -5.79 -15.51
CA ILE A 381 -4.02 -4.86 -15.35
C ILE A 381 -4.14 -3.81 -16.47
N PRO A 382 -3.09 -3.08 -16.87
CA PRO A 382 -3.22 -2.08 -17.91
C PRO A 382 -3.72 -2.66 -19.24
N ASN A 383 -3.42 -3.94 -19.51
CA ASN A 383 -3.80 -4.60 -20.77
C ASN A 383 -5.21 -5.22 -20.73
N VAL A 384 -5.76 -5.46 -19.54
CA VAL A 384 -7.11 -6.02 -19.34
C VAL A 384 -8.02 -5.04 -18.59
N TYR A 385 -7.75 -3.75 -18.75
CA TYR A 385 -8.52 -2.68 -18.13
C TYR A 385 -9.99 -2.75 -18.55
N SER A 386 -10.88 -2.64 -17.57
CA SER A 386 -12.31 -2.44 -17.75
C SER A 386 -12.75 -1.24 -16.91
N SER A 387 -13.45 -0.30 -17.54
CA SER A 387 -14.02 0.86 -16.85
C SER A 387 -15.26 0.50 -16.02
N LEU A 388 -15.91 -0.63 -16.32
CA LEU A 388 -17.14 -1.06 -15.65
C LEU A 388 -16.88 -2.02 -14.50
N TYR A 389 -15.97 -2.97 -14.69
CA TYR A 389 -15.82 -4.12 -13.79
C TYR A 389 -14.42 -4.26 -13.18
N GLY A 390 -13.45 -3.48 -13.66
CA GLY A 390 -12.06 -3.60 -13.26
C GLY A 390 -11.83 -3.38 -11.76
N GLU A 391 -12.48 -2.38 -11.15
CA GLU A 391 -12.33 -2.13 -9.71
C GLU A 391 -12.92 -3.25 -8.84
N TYR A 392 -14.08 -3.81 -9.22
CA TYR A 392 -14.66 -4.99 -8.54
C TYR A 392 -13.75 -6.21 -8.61
N ALA A 393 -13.24 -6.49 -9.81
CA ALA A 393 -12.40 -7.66 -10.04
C ALA A 393 -11.06 -7.53 -9.32
N PHE A 394 -10.47 -6.33 -9.34
CA PHE A 394 -9.21 -6.04 -8.65
C PHE A 394 -9.37 -6.03 -7.13
N SER A 395 -10.49 -5.53 -6.61
CA SER A 395 -10.79 -5.57 -5.18
C SER A 395 -10.92 -7.02 -4.68
N LEU A 396 -11.62 -7.88 -5.43
CA LEU A 396 -11.75 -9.30 -5.07
C LEU A 396 -10.42 -10.05 -5.17
N LEU A 397 -9.56 -9.67 -6.09
CA LEU A 397 -8.24 -10.26 -6.20
C LEU A 397 -7.36 -9.89 -4.99
N GLY A 398 -7.40 -8.62 -4.55
CA GLY A 398 -6.76 -8.20 -3.30
C GLY A 398 -7.32 -8.90 -2.08
N TYR A 399 -8.65 -9.09 -2.05
CA TYR A 399 -9.32 -9.89 -1.03
C TYR A 399 -8.80 -11.32 -1.03
N PHE A 400 -8.74 -11.99 -2.19
CA PHE A 400 -8.24 -13.37 -2.33
C PHE A 400 -6.80 -13.55 -1.82
N TYR A 401 -5.87 -12.66 -2.17
CA TYR A 401 -4.48 -12.79 -1.72
C TYR A 401 -4.32 -12.50 -0.23
N GLY A 402 -5.10 -11.56 0.30
CA GLY A 402 -4.94 -11.04 1.65
C GLY A 402 -3.67 -10.21 1.83
N TYR A 403 -3.67 -9.34 2.83
CA TYR A 403 -2.65 -8.33 3.06
C TYR A 403 -1.25 -8.90 3.36
N ALA A 404 -1.17 -9.93 4.20
CA ALA A 404 0.07 -10.51 4.69
C ALA A 404 0.95 -11.06 3.55
N SER A 405 0.33 -11.62 2.51
CA SER A 405 1.03 -12.21 1.36
C SER A 405 1.56 -11.17 0.36
N LEU A 406 1.11 -9.92 0.46
CA LEU A 406 1.50 -8.87 -0.48
C LEU A 406 2.95 -8.45 -0.29
N LYS A 407 3.58 -7.97 -1.36
CA LYS A 407 4.84 -7.26 -1.27
C LYS A 407 4.66 -5.86 -0.72
N ASN A 408 5.74 -5.27 -0.20
CA ASN A 408 5.70 -3.90 0.28
C ASN A 408 5.47 -2.91 -0.86
N ASN A 409 6.18 -3.08 -1.97
CA ASN A 409 6.17 -2.17 -3.11
C ASN A 409 5.92 -2.91 -4.43
N ASP A 410 5.44 -2.15 -5.42
CA ASP A 410 5.38 -2.61 -6.80
C ASP A 410 6.72 -2.33 -7.51
N GLU A 411 7.51 -3.37 -7.73
CA GLU A 411 8.86 -3.22 -8.32
C GLU A 411 8.86 -3.16 -9.85
N ARG A 412 7.72 -3.49 -10.47
CA ARG A 412 7.62 -3.71 -11.92
C ARG A 412 6.72 -2.70 -12.61
N LEU A 413 6.23 -1.71 -11.88
CA LEU A 413 5.43 -0.65 -12.44
C LEU A 413 6.30 0.23 -13.35
N LEU A 414 6.02 0.16 -14.65
CA LEU A 414 6.57 1.07 -15.64
C LEU A 414 5.45 2.02 -16.05
N LEU A 415 5.49 3.24 -15.53
CA LEU A 415 4.60 4.31 -15.97
C LEU A 415 5.15 4.88 -17.27
N ALA A 416 4.43 4.69 -18.37
CA ALA A 416 4.80 5.23 -19.67
C ALA A 416 4.55 6.73 -19.74
N ASN A 417 3.56 7.25 -19.01
CA ASN A 417 3.24 8.67 -18.99
C ASN A 417 4.25 9.44 -18.12
N PRO A 418 5.09 10.31 -18.71
CA PRO A 418 6.11 11.04 -17.98
C PRO A 418 5.53 12.00 -16.95
N ALA A 419 4.33 12.56 -17.16
CA ALA A 419 3.68 13.46 -16.20
C ALA A 419 3.24 12.69 -14.94
N ILE A 420 2.67 11.50 -15.10
CA ILE A 420 2.27 10.64 -13.96
C ILE A 420 3.51 10.09 -13.26
N ALA A 421 4.50 9.63 -14.04
CA ALA A 421 5.81 9.27 -13.50
C ALA A 421 6.44 10.44 -12.73
N TYR A 422 6.22 11.69 -13.18
CA TYR A 422 6.71 12.93 -12.56
C TYR A 422 5.98 13.32 -11.26
N PHE A 423 4.66 13.21 -11.19
CA PHE A 423 3.94 13.40 -9.92
C PHE A 423 4.30 12.35 -8.87
N LYS A 424 4.82 11.18 -9.29
CA LYS A 424 5.29 10.09 -8.43
C LYS A 424 6.82 9.91 -8.40
N LEU A 425 7.60 10.83 -9.02
CA LEU A 425 9.05 10.69 -9.25
C LEU A 425 9.91 10.65 -7.97
N ALA A 426 9.31 10.81 -6.78
CA ALA A 426 10.01 10.67 -5.49
C ALA A 426 10.06 9.21 -4.96
N GLU A 427 9.17 8.32 -5.41
CA GLU A 427 9.13 6.93 -4.95
C GLU A 427 9.54 5.99 -6.08
N LYS A 428 10.80 5.52 -6.07
CA LYS A 428 11.31 4.56 -7.07
C LYS A 428 10.48 3.26 -7.17
N LYS A 429 9.67 2.95 -6.16
CA LYS A 429 8.77 1.80 -6.10
C LYS A 429 7.51 2.21 -5.31
N PRO A 430 6.32 2.31 -5.92
CA PRO A 430 5.12 2.74 -5.21
C PRO A 430 4.67 1.67 -4.20
N ALA A 431 4.22 2.13 -3.03
CA ALA A 431 3.79 1.26 -1.95
C ALA A 431 2.48 0.54 -2.26
N ILE A 432 2.45 -0.78 -2.07
CA ILE A 432 1.24 -1.60 -2.08
C ILE A 432 0.65 -1.65 -0.67
N LYS A 433 1.49 -1.98 0.32
CA LYS A 433 1.12 -2.01 1.75
C LYS A 433 0.97 -0.61 2.35
N PHE A 434 0.21 -0.50 3.43
CA PHE A 434 0.12 0.72 4.21
C PHE A 434 1.47 1.01 4.85
N GLN A 435 1.92 2.27 4.76
CA GLN A 435 3.23 2.68 5.24
C GLN A 435 3.22 3.01 6.74
N LEU A 436 2.03 3.19 7.33
CA LEU A 436 1.82 3.55 8.75
C LEU A 436 2.36 4.94 9.12
N GLU A 437 2.67 5.76 8.12
CA GLU A 437 3.20 7.10 8.32
C GLU A 437 2.09 8.14 8.53
N SER A 438 0.91 7.91 7.93
CA SER A 438 -0.22 8.83 7.94
C SER A 438 -1.31 8.40 8.93
N ALA A 439 -2.05 9.37 9.46
CA ALA A 439 -3.25 9.10 10.26
C ALA A 439 -4.32 8.37 9.43
N PHE A 440 -4.31 8.55 8.10
CA PHE A 440 -5.21 7.85 7.19
C PHE A 440 -4.94 6.34 7.19
N ASP A 441 -3.68 5.90 7.03
CA ASP A 441 -3.32 4.48 7.09
C ASP A 441 -3.79 3.84 8.42
N HIS A 442 -3.58 4.56 9.53
CA HIS A 442 -4.01 4.13 10.85
C HIS A 442 -5.54 4.01 10.95
N ALA A 443 -6.28 5.00 10.43
CA ALA A 443 -7.73 5.00 10.44
C ALA A 443 -8.30 3.80 9.66
N ILE A 444 -7.77 3.49 8.48
CA ILE A 444 -8.22 2.35 7.68
C ILE A 444 -7.97 1.03 8.42
N ILE A 445 -6.76 0.82 8.95
CA ILE A 445 -6.42 -0.41 9.68
C ILE A 445 -7.29 -0.56 10.93
N ASN A 446 -7.48 0.51 11.70
CA ASN A 446 -8.34 0.49 12.86
C ASN A 446 -9.79 0.19 12.49
N GLN A 447 -10.34 0.81 11.45
CA GLN A 447 -11.72 0.57 11.04
C GLN A 447 -11.97 -0.89 10.64
N VAL A 448 -11.04 -1.48 9.88
CA VAL A 448 -11.10 -2.90 9.51
C VAL A 448 -10.97 -3.78 10.76
N TYR A 449 -10.04 -3.45 11.65
CA TYR A 449 -9.86 -4.18 12.91
C TYR A 449 -11.15 -4.17 13.76
N HIS A 450 -11.73 -2.99 13.99
CA HIS A 450 -12.93 -2.83 14.79
C HIS A 450 -14.12 -3.57 14.21
N LYS A 451 -14.29 -3.53 12.88
CA LYS A 451 -15.35 -4.28 12.21
C LYS A 451 -15.24 -5.79 12.44
N VAL A 452 -14.02 -6.33 12.41
CA VAL A 452 -13.77 -7.79 12.44
C VAL A 452 -13.67 -8.34 13.86
N PHE A 453 -13.08 -7.59 14.78
CA PHE A 453 -12.85 -8.01 16.16
C PHE A 453 -13.88 -7.46 17.15
N GLY A 454 -14.73 -6.52 16.74
CA GLY A 454 -15.86 -6.03 17.55
C GLY A 454 -15.50 -5.00 18.63
N GLY A 455 -14.31 -4.39 18.58
CA GLY A 455 -13.91 -3.35 19.54
C GLY A 455 -14.51 -1.98 19.22
N GLN A 456 -14.64 -1.10 20.21
CA GLN A 456 -15.07 0.29 19.99
C GLN A 456 -14.06 1.06 19.12
N VAL A 457 -14.55 1.75 18.09
CA VAL A 457 -13.72 2.68 17.30
C VAL A 457 -13.35 3.84 18.22
N PRO A 458 -12.06 4.08 18.54
CA PRO A 458 -11.70 5.33 19.21
C PRO A 458 -12.17 6.47 18.31
N GLU A 459 -12.92 7.42 18.86
CA GLU A 459 -13.33 8.62 18.12
C GLU A 459 -12.07 9.25 17.52
N ILE A 460 -11.87 9.06 16.23
CA ILE A 460 -10.78 9.72 15.55
C ILE A 460 -11.27 11.15 15.38
N GLU A 461 -10.89 12.02 16.32
CA GLU A 461 -11.17 13.47 16.24
C GLU A 461 -10.79 13.96 14.85
N ASN A 462 -11.81 14.23 14.04
CA ASN A 462 -11.69 14.83 12.72
C ASN A 462 -10.51 14.28 11.91
N VAL A 463 -10.58 13.01 11.48
CA VAL A 463 -10.29 12.78 10.05
C VAL A 463 -11.48 13.31 9.27
N ASP A 464 -11.75 14.63 9.41
CA ASP A 464 -12.11 15.42 8.25
C ASP A 464 -11.08 14.97 7.25
N GLY A 465 -11.52 14.22 6.23
CA GLY A 465 -10.67 13.86 5.11
C GLY A 465 -10.18 15.18 4.56
N LYS A 466 -9.06 15.67 5.11
CA LYS A 466 -8.41 16.89 4.70
C LYS A 466 -7.97 16.53 3.32
N LEU A 467 -8.79 16.96 2.39
CA LEU A 467 -8.63 16.91 0.96
C LEU A 467 -7.13 17.01 0.68
N LEU A 468 -6.48 15.89 0.38
CA LEU A 468 -5.64 15.94 -0.81
C LEU A 468 -6.68 16.21 -1.88
N SER A 469 -6.78 17.47 -2.30
CA SER A 469 -7.74 17.89 -3.32
C SER A 469 -7.81 16.81 -4.38
N ASP A 470 -9.03 16.37 -4.69
CA ASP A 470 -9.30 15.37 -5.71
C ASP A 470 -8.82 15.97 -7.03
N SER A 471 -7.53 15.79 -7.30
CA SER A 471 -6.85 16.39 -8.42
C SER A 471 -7.12 15.45 -9.58
N HIS A 472 -8.33 15.55 -10.10
CA HIS A 472 -8.66 15.09 -11.43
C HIS A 472 -7.77 15.84 -12.43
N GLN A 473 -6.55 15.36 -12.61
CA GLN A 473 -5.70 15.79 -13.70
C GLN A 473 -6.13 14.98 -14.93
N THR A 474 -7.03 15.54 -15.71
CA THR A 474 -7.21 15.15 -17.11
C THR A 474 -6.02 15.70 -17.88
N LEU A 475 -5.13 14.81 -18.34
CA LEU A 475 -4.00 15.23 -19.16
C LEU A 475 -4.50 15.44 -20.61
N PRO A 476 -4.50 16.67 -21.16
CA PRO A 476 -4.80 16.86 -22.58
C PRO A 476 -3.72 16.23 -23.44
N GLY A 477 -4.08 15.71 -24.62
CA GLY A 477 -3.15 15.07 -25.57
C GLY A 477 -1.98 15.98 -25.99
N ASP A 478 -2.16 17.30 -25.91
CA ASP A 478 -1.13 18.30 -26.20
C ASP A 478 -0.12 18.47 -25.04
N ALA A 479 -0.43 17.96 -23.83
CA ALA A 479 0.45 18.06 -22.67
C ALA A 479 1.73 17.24 -22.81
N PHE A 480 1.77 16.25 -23.71
CA PHE A 480 2.97 15.46 -23.96
C PHE A 480 3.97 16.19 -24.89
N GLU A 481 3.47 16.88 -25.93
CA GLU A 481 4.30 17.77 -26.75
C GLU A 481 4.70 19.04 -26.01
N ILE A 482 3.83 19.56 -25.14
CA ILE A 482 4.16 20.65 -24.22
C ILE A 482 5.18 20.15 -23.18
N ALA A 483 5.05 18.97 -22.58
CA ALA A 483 6.04 18.43 -21.64
C ALA A 483 7.41 18.21 -22.30
N MET A 484 7.44 17.82 -23.57
CA MET A 484 8.67 17.68 -24.36
C MET A 484 9.29 19.02 -24.79
N GLN A 485 8.48 20.06 -25.01
CA GLN A 485 8.98 21.43 -25.27
C GLN A 485 9.22 22.23 -23.98
N SER A 486 8.75 21.74 -22.83
CA SER A 486 8.85 22.34 -21.50
C SER A 486 9.87 21.64 -20.60
N PHE A 487 10.85 20.93 -21.18
CA PHE A 487 12.02 20.40 -20.45
C PHE A 487 12.99 21.52 -20.01
N GLY A 488 12.46 22.51 -19.31
CA GLY A 488 13.18 23.35 -18.39
C GLY A 488 12.29 23.53 -17.15
N LEU A 489 12.83 23.10 -16.01
CA LEU A 489 12.41 23.43 -14.62
C LEU A 489 11.44 22.46 -13.94
N ILE A 490 11.89 21.88 -12.83
CA ILE A 490 11.54 22.29 -11.45
C ILE A 490 12.29 21.37 -10.47
N ASP A 491 13.23 21.95 -9.70
CA ASP A 491 13.68 21.43 -8.39
C ASP A 491 12.49 21.51 -7.42
N ILE A 492 12.11 20.44 -6.70
CA ILE A 492 12.70 19.99 -5.42
C ILE A 492 12.66 21.10 -4.35
N ASP A 493 11.87 20.83 -3.30
CA ASP A 493 11.71 21.54 -2.02
C ASP A 493 10.92 22.87 -1.98
N TYR A 494 9.61 22.76 -1.73
CA TYR A 494 8.92 23.67 -0.80
C TYR A 494 7.97 22.88 0.11
N LYS A 495 8.51 22.48 1.28
CA LYS A 495 7.72 22.12 2.45
C LYS A 495 6.98 23.37 2.97
N ARG A 496 5.67 23.21 3.19
CA ARG A 496 4.80 24.06 4.05
C ARG A 496 4.84 25.59 3.80
N ILE A 497 3.80 26.09 3.13
CA ILE A 497 3.09 27.27 3.65
C ILE A 497 1.61 26.88 3.80
N LEU A 498 1.21 26.70 5.06
CA LEU A 498 -0.18 26.78 5.48
C LEU A 498 -0.65 28.21 5.22
N VAL A 499 -1.33 28.46 4.10
CA VAL A 499 -2.15 29.67 4.00
C VAL A 499 -3.53 29.29 4.54
N LYS A 500 -3.82 29.71 5.78
CA LYS A 500 -5.20 29.89 6.26
C LYS A 500 -5.99 30.56 5.13
N PRO A 501 -7.24 30.18 4.85
CA PRO A 501 -8.03 30.89 3.86
C PRO A 501 -8.13 32.34 4.33
N ILE A 502 -7.41 33.24 3.69
CA ILE A 502 -7.75 34.66 3.70
C ILE A 502 -8.92 34.77 2.71
N LEU A 503 -10.05 34.15 3.08
CA LEU A 503 -11.33 34.77 2.79
C LEU A 503 -11.33 36.05 3.62
N ARG A 504 -10.74 37.12 3.07
CA ARG A 504 -11.37 38.42 3.33
C ARG A 504 -12.75 38.32 2.70
N PRO A 505 -13.81 38.71 3.40
CA PRO A 505 -15.14 38.76 2.80
C PRO A 505 -15.04 39.58 1.52
N GLU A 506 -15.78 39.13 0.50
CA GLU A 506 -15.92 39.77 -0.80
C GLU A 506 -15.75 41.30 -0.69
N PRO A 507 -14.73 41.92 -1.31
CA PRO A 507 -14.94 43.27 -1.75
C PRO A 507 -16.02 43.15 -2.82
N GLN A 508 -17.20 43.73 -2.57
CA GLN A 508 -18.19 43.96 -3.60
C GLN A 508 -17.44 44.49 -4.82
N VAL A 509 -17.48 43.71 -5.91
CA VAL A 509 -16.85 44.07 -7.17
C VAL A 509 -17.69 45.18 -7.77
N ASP A 510 -17.52 46.39 -7.25
CA ASP A 510 -17.69 47.58 -8.07
C ASP A 510 -16.78 47.42 -9.28
N LYS A 511 -17.32 47.73 -10.46
CA LYS A 511 -16.64 47.64 -11.77
C LYS A 511 -15.40 48.55 -11.80
N ALA A 512 -14.33 48.11 -11.17
CA ALA A 512 -13.01 48.71 -11.28
C ALA A 512 -12.49 48.41 -12.70
N SER A 513 -12.16 49.46 -13.42
CA SER A 513 -11.81 49.42 -14.84
C SER A 513 -10.33 49.03 -15.04
N LEU A 514 -9.97 48.49 -16.22
CA LEU A 514 -8.59 48.21 -16.67
C LEU A 514 -7.50 49.25 -16.30
N PRO A 515 -7.80 50.57 -16.25
CA PRO A 515 -6.92 51.59 -15.67
C PRO A 515 -6.36 51.29 -14.26
N ASP A 516 -7.13 50.65 -13.38
CA ASP A 516 -6.67 50.30 -12.02
C ASP A 516 -5.63 49.18 -12.04
N LEU A 517 -5.82 48.17 -12.88
CA LEU A 517 -4.91 47.04 -13.04
C LEU A 517 -3.54 47.46 -13.58
N THR A 518 -3.55 48.43 -14.51
CA THR A 518 -2.33 49.03 -15.08
C THR A 518 -1.56 49.78 -13.99
N THR A 519 -2.28 50.45 -13.08
CA THR A 519 -1.71 51.18 -11.95
C THR A 519 -1.13 50.22 -10.91
N GLU A 520 -1.79 49.10 -10.61
CA GLU A 520 -1.26 48.08 -9.71
C GLU A 520 -0.02 47.39 -10.31
N LEU A 521 -0.07 47.00 -11.58
CA LEU A 521 1.08 46.42 -12.29
C LEU A 521 2.25 47.41 -12.41
N SER A 522 2.00 48.73 -12.44
CA SER A 522 3.10 49.70 -12.49
C SER A 522 4.04 49.62 -11.29
N ARG A 523 3.54 49.13 -10.15
CA ARG A 523 4.30 48.93 -8.90
C ARG A 523 5.23 47.71 -8.94
N THR A 524 5.10 46.84 -9.94
CA THR A 524 5.97 45.67 -10.07
C THR A 524 7.34 46.05 -10.64
N PRO A 525 8.41 45.28 -10.35
CA PRO A 525 9.72 45.48 -10.97
C PRO A 525 9.63 45.42 -12.51
N GLU A 526 10.51 46.14 -13.20
CA GLU A 526 10.56 46.11 -14.68
C GLU A 526 10.90 44.72 -15.24
N ARG A 527 11.63 43.93 -14.44
CA ARG A 527 11.99 42.55 -14.73
C ARG A 527 11.12 41.62 -13.89
N ILE A 528 10.19 40.94 -14.55
CA ILE A 528 9.35 39.93 -13.93
C ILE A 528 10.15 38.62 -13.93
N SER A 529 10.53 38.13 -12.75
CA SER A 529 11.27 36.88 -12.59
C SER A 529 10.58 35.75 -13.35
N TYR A 530 11.34 34.93 -14.08
CA TYR A 530 10.79 33.77 -14.80
C TYR A 530 10.02 32.80 -13.90
N HIS A 531 10.38 32.77 -12.62
CA HIS A 531 9.80 31.89 -11.61
C HIS A 531 8.54 32.46 -10.94
N SER A 532 8.19 33.72 -11.22
CA SER A 532 7.08 34.39 -10.55
C SER A 532 5.70 33.91 -11.02
N GLU A 533 4.69 34.15 -10.19
CA GLU A 533 3.29 33.95 -10.56
C GLU A 533 2.87 34.82 -11.76
N LEU A 534 3.46 36.02 -11.88
CA LEU A 534 3.29 36.88 -13.05
C LEU A 534 3.95 36.31 -14.32
N ALA A 535 5.00 35.49 -14.20
CA ALA A 535 5.59 34.83 -15.36
C ALA A 535 4.68 33.77 -15.98
N VAL A 536 3.81 33.13 -15.19
CA VAL A 536 2.76 32.23 -15.73
C VAL A 536 1.85 33.00 -16.68
N LEU A 537 1.44 34.20 -16.27
CA LEU A 537 0.63 35.10 -17.10
C LEU A 537 1.40 35.53 -18.36
N CYS A 538 2.68 35.90 -18.23
CA CYS A 538 3.51 36.27 -19.37
C CYS A 538 3.61 35.14 -20.41
N ARG A 539 3.78 33.89 -19.96
CA ARG A 539 3.81 32.70 -20.84
C ARG A 539 2.48 32.49 -21.57
N ARG A 540 1.35 32.61 -20.87
CA ARG A 540 0.01 32.49 -21.48
C ARG A 540 -0.24 33.55 -22.55
N LEU A 541 0.33 34.74 -22.37
CA LEU A 541 0.26 35.83 -23.34
C LEU A 541 1.26 35.66 -24.51
N GLY A 542 2.00 34.55 -24.55
CA GLY A 542 2.97 34.25 -25.60
C GLY A 542 4.19 35.18 -25.56
N MET A 543 4.53 35.72 -24.40
CA MET A 543 5.73 36.55 -24.23
C MET A 543 6.98 35.68 -24.24
N LYS A 544 8.09 36.21 -24.75
CA LYS A 544 9.38 35.54 -24.73
C LYS A 544 10.21 36.05 -23.55
N ALA A 545 10.77 35.14 -22.78
CA ALA A 545 11.70 35.51 -21.72
C ALA A 545 13.00 36.08 -22.33
N VAL A 546 13.52 37.12 -21.70
CA VAL A 546 14.82 37.73 -22.01
C VAL A 546 15.84 37.18 -21.02
N ILE A 547 16.97 36.70 -21.53
CA ILE A 547 18.12 36.31 -20.70
C ILE A 547 19.02 37.54 -20.56
N VAL A 548 19.49 37.82 -19.35
CA VAL A 548 20.52 38.85 -19.13
C VAL A 548 21.81 38.36 -19.80
N ASN A 549 22.09 38.86 -21.02
CA ASN A 549 23.38 38.71 -21.64
C ASN A 549 24.36 39.68 -20.96
N ASP A 550 24.93 39.27 -19.83
CA ASP A 550 26.13 39.92 -19.34
C ASP A 550 27.28 39.56 -20.30
N PRO A 551 27.97 40.52 -20.93
CA PRO A 551 29.03 40.26 -21.92
C PRO A 551 30.20 39.40 -21.39
N MET A 552 30.29 39.18 -20.08
CA MET A 552 31.29 38.29 -19.46
C MET A 552 30.80 36.84 -19.28
N THR A 553 29.51 36.56 -19.41
CA THR A 553 28.95 35.23 -19.11
C THR A 553 28.76 34.46 -20.40
N ASN A 554 29.63 33.47 -20.62
CA ASN A 554 29.55 32.60 -21.79
C ASN A 554 28.31 31.70 -21.63
N LEU A 555 27.25 31.94 -22.43
CA LEU A 555 25.98 31.18 -22.41
C LEU A 555 26.18 29.66 -22.48
N LEU A 556 27.29 29.21 -23.08
CA LEU A 556 27.66 27.79 -23.18
C LEU A 556 28.20 27.18 -21.88
N GLN A 557 28.57 28.02 -20.90
CA GLN A 557 29.13 27.59 -19.61
C GLN A 557 28.14 27.72 -18.45
N MET A 558 27.02 28.44 -18.64
CA MET A 558 26.00 28.55 -17.61
C MET A 558 25.27 27.22 -17.47
N ASN A 559 25.14 26.74 -16.23
CA ASN A 559 24.22 25.64 -15.97
C ASN A 559 22.77 26.15 -16.13
N LEU A 560 21.84 25.20 -16.29
CA LEU A 560 20.43 25.54 -16.54
C LEU A 560 19.86 26.44 -15.44
N THR A 561 20.25 26.24 -14.19
CA THR A 561 19.79 27.05 -13.05
C THR A 561 20.20 28.52 -13.17
N GLU A 562 21.43 28.80 -13.61
CA GLU A 562 21.94 30.16 -13.82
C GLU A 562 21.26 30.87 -15.01
N ILE A 563 20.99 30.14 -16.10
CA ILE A 563 20.22 30.66 -17.24
C ILE A 563 18.80 31.05 -16.78
N MET A 564 18.22 30.23 -15.91
CA MET A 564 16.86 30.45 -15.42
C MET A 564 16.77 31.61 -14.43
N GLN A 565 17.74 31.75 -13.53
CA GLN A 565 17.86 32.91 -12.63
C GLN A 565 18.13 34.23 -13.38
N SER A 566 18.78 34.15 -14.54
CA SER A 566 19.04 35.30 -15.42
C SER A 566 17.94 35.55 -16.44
N SER A 567 16.89 34.72 -16.49
CA SER A 567 15.74 34.87 -17.37
C SER A 567 14.63 35.71 -16.72
N PHE A 568 14.05 36.65 -17.46
CA PHE A 568 12.95 37.48 -16.99
C PHE A 568 12.01 37.89 -18.13
N TYR A 569 10.79 38.30 -17.79
CA TYR A 569 9.85 38.92 -18.72
C TYR A 569 9.86 40.45 -18.53
N GLN A 570 9.68 41.21 -19.59
CA GLN A 570 9.59 42.67 -19.48
C GLN A 570 8.18 43.09 -19.06
N LYS A 571 8.09 43.91 -18.01
CA LYS A 571 6.83 44.49 -17.55
C LYS A 571 6.15 45.31 -18.66
N SER A 572 6.91 46.09 -19.41
CA SER A 572 6.40 46.88 -20.54
C SER A 572 5.68 46.03 -21.60
N GLU A 573 6.23 44.85 -21.93
CA GLU A 573 5.60 43.90 -22.85
C GLU A 573 4.33 43.29 -22.25
N LEU A 574 4.34 42.91 -20.96
CA LEU A 574 3.15 42.42 -20.26
C LEU A 574 2.02 43.45 -20.32
N LEU A 575 2.32 44.71 -20.00
CA LEU A 575 1.35 45.81 -20.07
C LEU A 575 0.82 46.03 -21.49
N SER A 576 1.67 45.90 -22.51
CA SER A 576 1.25 45.99 -23.91
C SER A 576 0.31 44.85 -24.30
N ARG A 577 0.59 43.62 -23.85
CA ARG A 577 -0.23 42.43 -24.14
C ARG A 577 -1.58 42.46 -23.43
N LEU A 578 -1.62 43.00 -22.21
CA LEU A 578 -2.87 43.17 -21.46
C LEU A 578 -3.76 44.28 -22.04
N LYS A 579 -3.18 45.32 -22.64
CA LYS A 579 -3.92 46.35 -23.38
C LYS A 579 -4.50 45.82 -24.70
N ASP A 580 -3.90 44.80 -25.29
CA ASP A 580 -4.46 44.11 -26.44
C ASP A 580 -5.67 43.27 -26.01
N LYS A 581 -6.87 43.70 -26.43
CA LYS A 581 -8.16 43.06 -26.12
C LYS A 581 -8.29 41.62 -26.65
N ARG A 582 -7.32 41.11 -27.40
CA ARG A 582 -7.27 39.73 -27.93
C ARG A 582 -6.61 38.72 -26.99
N SER A 583 -6.13 39.14 -25.83
CA SER A 583 -5.32 38.30 -24.93
C SER A 583 -6.04 37.10 -24.32
N GLY A 584 -7.38 37.05 -24.30
CA GLY A 584 -8.15 35.91 -23.78
C GLY A 584 -7.97 35.63 -22.28
N VAL A 585 -7.25 36.49 -21.56
CA VAL A 585 -7.05 36.40 -20.11
C VAL A 585 -8.09 37.29 -19.41
N SER A 586 -8.76 36.74 -18.40
CA SER A 586 -9.73 37.51 -17.62
C SER A 586 -9.03 38.48 -16.67
N GLU A 587 -9.62 39.64 -16.43
CA GLU A 587 -9.07 40.63 -15.49
C GLU A 587 -8.93 40.06 -14.06
N GLN A 588 -9.84 39.18 -13.67
CA GLN A 588 -9.80 38.46 -12.39
C GLN A 588 -8.56 37.59 -12.25
N GLU A 589 -8.15 36.90 -13.32
CA GLU A 589 -6.95 36.07 -13.30
C GLU A 589 -5.69 36.94 -13.09
N VAL A 590 -5.62 38.09 -13.77
CA VAL A 590 -4.46 39.00 -13.62
C VAL A 590 -4.38 39.52 -12.19
N ARG A 591 -5.51 39.91 -11.57
CA ARG A 591 -5.53 40.35 -10.16
C ARG A 591 -5.11 39.24 -9.21
N LEU A 592 -5.61 38.03 -9.41
CA LEU A 592 -5.23 36.89 -8.58
C LEU A 592 -3.73 36.62 -8.63
N ARG A 593 -3.14 36.58 -9.83
CA ARG A 593 -1.70 36.34 -10.01
C ARG A 593 -0.86 37.47 -9.42
N LEU A 594 -1.33 38.71 -9.54
CA LEU A 594 -0.68 39.87 -8.93
C LEU A 594 -0.70 39.78 -7.39
N GLN A 595 -1.84 39.44 -6.80
CA GLN A 595 -1.96 39.25 -5.36
C GLN A 595 -1.05 38.13 -4.85
N LEU A 596 -0.97 37.01 -5.59
CA LEU A 596 -0.07 35.92 -5.24
C LEU A 596 1.41 36.34 -5.31
N ALA A 597 1.82 37.07 -6.35
CA ALA A 597 3.18 37.60 -6.46
C ALA A 597 3.53 38.53 -5.29
N ILE A 598 2.59 39.37 -4.83
CA ILE A 598 2.78 40.21 -3.63
C ILE A 598 2.95 39.34 -2.38
N ILE A 599 2.11 38.32 -2.20
CA ILE A 599 2.12 37.47 -0.99
C ILE A 599 3.41 36.66 -0.87
N VAL A 600 3.95 36.20 -2.01
CA VAL A 600 5.18 35.39 -2.06
C VAL A 600 6.44 36.28 -1.96
N GLY A 601 6.29 37.61 -1.99
CA GLY A 601 7.41 38.55 -1.93
C GLY A 601 8.23 38.61 -3.22
N GLU A 602 7.59 38.32 -4.36
CA GLU A 602 8.21 38.34 -5.70
C GLU A 602 8.27 39.75 -6.31
N LEU A 603 7.63 40.71 -5.65
CA LEU A 603 7.54 42.14 -5.99
C LEU A 603 8.22 42.96 -4.90
#